data_AF-A0A0B3Y099-F1
#
_entry.id   AF-A0A0B3Y099-F1
#
_cell.length_a   1.000
_cell.length_b   1.000
_cell.length_c   1.000
_cell.angle_alpha   90.00
_cell.angle_beta   90.00
_cell.angle_gamma   90.00
#
_symmetry.space_group_name_H-M   'P 1'
#
loop_
_entity.id
_entity.type
_entity.pdbx_description
1 polymer ?
#
loop_
_entity_poly.entity_id
_entity_poly.type
_entity_poly.pdbx_seq_one_letter_code
_entity_poly.pdbx_strand_id
1 'polypeptide(L)'
;RIHRNTQRLNKIDEPSALMAARYLRKGLSNEDRESKTFIDAVTKNLYKLRDDKFEIDSNLIKSIASMCLPRRTGAKVKSVVTYNFDDLLERQLSKNAILHRCIYTDNESYDPDELPIYHVHGFLPEKRNLYDGLDNSTLVFSEEGYHQIYSDPYHWSNLVQLNSFRESNCLMVGLSMTDPNLRRLLDISSKNVERSKHFAFMQRLSSSKFCYELTGGKREKVIENTEAADKFLERHHTLNEELMKELGVTIIWFEKFDDIPEIIENVIRHEN
;
A
#
# COMPACT_ATOMS: atom_id res chain seq x y z
N ARG A 1 33.64 -3.52 5.83
CA ARG A 1 34.09 -3.10 4.47
C ARG A 1 32.96 -3.17 3.43
N ILE A 2 32.16 -4.23 3.42
CA ILE A 2 30.99 -4.42 2.52
C ILE A 2 29.90 -3.33 2.69
N HIS A 3 29.63 -2.90 3.93
CA HIS A 3 28.65 -1.84 4.24
C HIS A 3 28.98 -0.46 3.63
N ARG A 4 30.28 -0.15 3.47
CA ARG A 4 30.74 1.13 2.90
C ARG A 4 30.68 1.13 1.37
N ASN A 5 30.79 -0.05 0.75
CA ASN A 5 30.74 -0.21 -0.71
C ASN A 5 29.28 -0.28 -1.21
N THR A 6 28.37 -0.89 -0.44
CA THR A 6 26.92 -0.92 -0.74
C THR A 6 26.28 0.47 -0.68
N GLN A 7 26.62 1.29 0.32
CA GLN A 7 26.18 2.70 0.38
C GLN A 7 26.68 3.55 -0.79
N ARG A 8 27.84 3.21 -1.37
CA ARG A 8 28.42 3.93 -2.52
C ARG A 8 27.80 3.49 -3.84
N LEU A 9 27.34 2.24 -3.94
CA LEU A 9 26.62 1.72 -5.11
C LEU A 9 25.19 2.29 -5.20
N ASN A 10 24.47 2.38 -4.07
CA ASN A 10 23.13 3.00 -3.99
C ASN A 10 23.10 4.50 -4.34
N LYS A 11 24.27 5.14 -4.51
CA LYS A 11 24.42 6.54 -4.93
C LYS A 11 24.77 6.70 -6.41
N ILE A 12 25.17 5.62 -7.09
CA ILE A 12 25.76 5.65 -8.44
C ILE A 12 24.82 4.98 -9.45
N ASP A 13 24.14 3.92 -9.04
CA ASP A 13 22.95 3.41 -9.70
C ASP A 13 21.78 3.63 -8.72
N GLU A 14 20.54 3.78 -9.21
CA GLU A 14 19.35 3.48 -8.40
C GLU A 14 19.01 1.99 -8.60
N PRO A 15 19.69 1.02 -7.96
CA PRO A 15 19.11 -0.29 -7.85
C PRO A 15 17.78 -0.09 -7.12
N SER A 16 16.69 -0.63 -7.68
CA SER A 16 15.40 -0.65 -7.00
C SER A 16 15.58 -1.12 -5.55
N ALA A 17 14.78 -0.61 -4.61
CA ALA A 17 14.85 -1.01 -3.21
C ALA A 17 14.90 -2.55 -3.03
N LEU A 18 14.29 -3.27 -3.98
CA LEU A 18 14.30 -4.73 -4.13
C LEU A 18 15.69 -5.31 -4.42
N MET A 19 16.50 -4.69 -5.29
CA MET A 19 17.88 -5.09 -5.53
C MET A 19 18.76 -4.86 -4.30
N ALA A 20 18.60 -3.73 -3.61
CA ALA A 20 19.30 -3.47 -2.35
C ALA A 20 18.92 -4.51 -1.28
N ALA A 21 17.64 -4.84 -1.14
CA ALA A 21 17.16 -5.90 -0.25
C ALA A 21 17.72 -7.27 -0.61
N ARG A 22 17.82 -7.60 -1.91
CA ARG A 22 18.43 -8.83 -2.42
C ARG A 22 19.91 -8.94 -2.05
N TYR A 23 20.67 -7.86 -2.24
CA TYR A 23 22.09 -7.81 -1.87
C TYR A 23 22.28 -7.98 -0.36
N LEU A 24 21.42 -7.38 0.46
CA LEU A 24 21.48 -7.50 1.91
C LEU A 24 21.15 -8.93 2.37
N ARG A 25 20.10 -9.55 1.83
CA ARG A 25 19.72 -10.94 2.15
C ARG A 25 20.82 -11.93 1.78
N LYS A 26 21.39 -11.80 0.57
CA LYS A 26 22.47 -12.69 0.08
C LYS A 26 23.79 -12.50 0.84
N GLY A 27 24.02 -11.33 1.42
CA GLY A 27 25.19 -11.04 2.24
C GLY A 27 25.10 -11.52 3.70
N LEU A 28 23.90 -11.92 4.14
CA LEU A 28 23.58 -12.31 5.53
C LEU A 28 23.06 -13.76 5.63
N SER A 29 23.04 -14.49 4.53
CA SER A 29 22.59 -15.87 4.49
C SER A 29 23.76 -16.79 4.85
N ASN A 30 23.84 -17.22 6.11
CA ASN A 30 24.25 -18.57 6.52
C ASN A 30 23.89 -18.99 7.97
N GLU A 31 23.29 -18.15 8.83
CA GLU A 31 22.81 -18.58 10.16
C GLU A 31 21.45 -17.96 10.55
N ASP A 32 20.58 -18.72 11.25
CA ASP A 32 19.24 -18.26 11.70
C ASP A 32 19.30 -17.00 12.59
N ARG A 33 20.41 -16.80 13.31
CA ARG A 33 20.66 -15.57 14.09
C ARG A 33 20.89 -14.35 13.20
N GLU A 34 21.50 -14.51 12.04
CA GLU A 34 21.75 -13.44 11.07
C GLU A 34 20.44 -13.00 10.41
N SER A 35 19.52 -13.94 10.15
CA SER A 35 18.17 -13.67 9.63
C SER A 35 17.33 -12.82 10.58
N LYS A 36 17.32 -13.11 11.90
CA LYS A 36 16.60 -12.29 12.89
C LYS A 36 17.20 -10.89 12.99
N THR A 37 18.52 -10.80 13.02
CA THR A 37 19.25 -9.52 13.06
C THR A 37 18.96 -8.68 11.82
N PHE A 38 18.82 -9.31 10.65
CA PHE A 38 18.41 -8.64 9.41
C PHE A 38 17.00 -8.09 9.50
N ILE A 39 16.02 -8.91 9.91
CA ILE A 39 14.62 -8.49 10.05
C ILE A 39 14.50 -7.32 11.03
N ASP A 40 15.20 -7.38 12.16
CA ASP A 40 15.21 -6.28 13.14
C ASP A 40 15.83 -5.01 12.55
N ALA A 41 16.91 -5.13 11.78
CA ALA A 41 17.52 -3.99 11.11
C ALA A 41 16.60 -3.38 10.04
N VAL A 42 15.92 -4.19 9.23
CA VAL A 42 14.95 -3.72 8.23
C VAL A 42 13.78 -3.04 8.93
N THR A 43 13.20 -3.68 9.94
CA THR A 43 12.11 -3.11 10.75
C THR A 43 12.54 -1.76 11.33
N LYS A 44 13.70 -1.69 11.99
CA LYS A 44 14.19 -0.44 12.57
C LYS A 44 14.39 0.66 11.53
N ASN A 45 14.85 0.33 10.31
CA ASN A 45 15.00 1.32 9.26
C ASN A 45 13.64 1.76 8.68
N LEU A 46 12.68 0.83 8.51
CA LEU A 46 11.33 1.14 8.06
C LEU A 46 10.68 2.24 8.92
N TYR A 47 10.68 2.07 10.24
CA TYR A 47 10.06 3.06 11.14
C TYR A 47 10.88 4.34 11.30
N LYS A 48 12.19 4.31 11.03
CA LYS A 48 13.05 5.51 11.00
C LYS A 48 12.84 6.39 9.76
N LEU A 49 12.30 5.84 8.67
CA LEU A 49 11.99 6.62 7.47
C LEU A 49 10.77 7.52 7.68
N ARG A 50 9.99 7.29 8.74
CA ARG A 50 8.87 8.15 9.10
C ARG A 50 9.37 9.56 9.45
N ASP A 51 8.70 10.57 8.91
CA ASP A 51 8.94 11.95 9.29
C ASP A 51 8.35 12.23 10.68
N ASP A 52 9.22 12.44 11.66
CA ASP A 52 8.86 12.70 13.06
C ASP A 52 8.12 14.03 13.27
N LYS A 53 8.01 14.88 12.24
CA LYS A 53 7.16 16.09 12.29
C LYS A 53 5.68 15.77 12.27
N PHE A 54 5.30 14.60 11.77
CA PHE A 54 3.91 14.18 11.68
C PHE A 54 3.57 13.20 12.80
N GLU A 55 2.33 13.28 13.28
CA GLU A 55 1.81 12.29 14.23
C GLU A 55 1.85 10.89 13.62
N ILE A 56 2.14 9.90 14.47
CA ILE A 56 2.09 8.47 14.10
C ILE A 56 0.72 8.11 13.55
N ASP A 57 -0.32 8.62 14.19
CA ASP A 57 -1.71 8.48 13.78
C ASP A 57 -2.07 9.63 12.83
N SER A 58 -1.65 9.53 11.57
CA SER A 58 -1.99 10.54 10.57
C SER A 58 -3.51 10.68 10.42
N ASN A 59 -3.98 11.85 9.94
CA ASN A 59 -5.40 12.07 9.68
C ASN A 59 -5.98 10.98 8.77
N LEU A 60 -5.21 10.53 7.78
CA LEU A 60 -5.61 9.43 6.91
C LEU A 60 -5.84 8.12 7.66
N ILE A 61 -4.91 7.73 8.54
CA ILE A 61 -5.03 6.50 9.34
C ILE A 61 -6.24 6.62 10.27
N LYS A 62 -6.45 7.79 10.90
CA LYS A 62 -7.62 8.06 11.75
C LYS A 62 -8.94 7.92 10.97
N SER A 63 -9.02 8.48 9.76
CA SER A 63 -10.23 8.39 8.93
C SER A 63 -10.49 6.97 8.43
N ILE A 64 -9.45 6.21 8.04
CA ILE A 64 -9.59 4.79 7.66
C ILE A 64 -10.06 3.96 8.86
N ALA A 65 -9.44 4.13 10.03
CA ALA A 65 -9.84 3.41 11.25
C ALA A 65 -11.28 3.75 11.67
N SER A 66 -11.72 4.99 11.46
CA SER A 66 -13.11 5.41 11.69
C SER A 66 -14.08 4.69 10.74
N MET A 67 -13.70 4.47 9.48
CA MET A 67 -14.50 3.70 8.51
C MET A 67 -14.69 2.25 8.94
N CYS A 68 -13.71 1.70 9.66
CA CYS A 68 -13.71 0.32 10.14
C CYS A 68 -14.57 0.11 11.40
N LEU A 69 -15.12 1.17 12.00
CA LEU A 69 -15.97 1.05 13.18
C LEU A 69 -17.25 0.24 12.87
N PRO A 70 -17.52 -0.87 13.59
CA PRO A 70 -18.76 -1.60 13.44
C PRO A 70 -19.94 -0.75 13.93
N ARG A 71 -21.08 -0.85 13.24
CA ARG A 71 -22.32 -0.17 13.61
C ARG A 71 -23.38 -1.17 14.06
N ARG A 72 -24.48 -0.67 14.62
CA ARG A 72 -25.63 -1.50 15.01
C ARG A 72 -26.20 -2.35 13.86
N THR A 73 -26.01 -1.92 12.62
CA THR A 73 -26.44 -2.60 11.40
C THR A 73 -25.40 -3.60 10.85
N GLY A 74 -24.25 -3.76 11.52
CA GLY A 74 -23.13 -4.59 11.09
C GLY A 74 -21.87 -3.78 10.77
N ALA A 75 -20.79 -4.50 10.45
CA ALA A 75 -19.53 -3.90 10.02
C ALA A 75 -19.64 -3.34 8.59
N LYS A 76 -19.22 -2.08 8.39
CA LYS A 76 -19.16 -1.46 7.05
C LYS A 76 -18.02 -2.02 6.22
N VAL A 77 -16.87 -2.22 6.86
CA VAL A 77 -15.67 -2.77 6.26
C VAL A 77 -15.58 -4.24 6.64
N LYS A 78 -15.60 -5.12 5.62
CA LYS A 78 -15.51 -6.58 5.81
C LYS A 78 -14.09 -7.03 6.13
N SER A 79 -13.11 -6.40 5.51
CA SER A 79 -11.69 -6.73 5.68
C SER A 79 -10.82 -5.56 5.22
N VAL A 80 -9.58 -5.54 5.69
CA VAL A 80 -8.54 -4.65 5.17
C VAL A 80 -7.48 -5.52 4.48
N VAL A 81 -7.07 -5.13 3.28
CA VAL A 81 -5.91 -5.71 2.60
C VAL A 81 -4.85 -4.64 2.53
N THR A 82 -3.71 -4.89 3.19
CA THR A 82 -2.59 -3.95 3.24
C THR A 82 -1.36 -4.54 2.55
N TYR A 83 -0.71 -3.67 1.79
CA TYR A 83 0.56 -3.95 1.13
C TYR A 83 1.75 -3.38 1.91
N ASN A 84 1.45 -2.69 3.03
CA ASN A 84 2.45 -2.16 3.93
C ASN A 84 2.93 -3.23 4.90
N PHE A 85 4.18 -3.10 5.31
CA PHE A 85 4.79 -3.96 6.31
C PHE A 85 4.55 -3.48 7.74
N ASP A 86 4.19 -2.22 7.94
CA ASP A 86 4.06 -1.64 9.27
C ASP A 86 2.78 -2.04 10.02
N ASP A 87 2.70 -1.67 11.30
CA ASP A 87 1.56 -1.89 12.21
C ASP A 87 0.80 -0.59 12.55
N LEU A 88 0.87 0.44 11.69
CA LEU A 88 0.34 1.77 12.02
C LEU A 88 -1.19 1.80 12.09
N LEU A 89 -1.86 1.05 11.22
CA LEU A 89 -3.32 0.97 11.20
C LEU A 89 -3.84 0.23 12.44
N GLU A 90 -3.22 -0.90 12.77
CA GLU A 90 -3.50 -1.79 13.89
C GLU A 90 -3.45 -1.03 15.22
N ARG A 91 -2.46 -0.14 15.36
CA ARG A 91 -2.33 0.75 16.53
C ARG A 91 -3.51 1.69 16.64
N GLN A 92 -3.94 2.29 15.54
CA GLN A 92 -5.10 3.18 15.56
C GLN A 92 -6.41 2.42 15.80
N LEU A 93 -6.57 1.24 15.22
CA LEU A 93 -7.73 0.35 15.46
C LEU A 93 -7.79 -0.04 16.95
N SER A 94 -6.66 -0.40 17.54
CA SER A 94 -6.55 -0.69 18.98
C SER A 94 -6.94 0.52 19.84
N LYS A 95 -6.49 1.73 19.48
CA LYS A 95 -6.87 2.98 20.17
C LYS A 95 -8.38 3.26 20.10
N ASN A 96 -9.01 2.87 19.00
CA ASN A 96 -10.45 2.99 18.80
C ASN A 96 -11.25 1.82 19.39
N ALA A 97 -10.59 0.89 20.12
CA ALA A 97 -11.18 -0.32 20.67
C ALA A 97 -11.86 -1.21 19.62
N ILE A 98 -11.31 -1.25 18.40
CA ILE A 98 -11.79 -2.12 17.32
C ILE A 98 -11.05 -3.46 17.41
N LEU A 99 -11.81 -4.54 17.61
CA LEU A 99 -11.30 -5.90 17.57
C LEU A 99 -10.83 -6.23 16.14
N HIS A 100 -9.59 -6.68 16.01
CA HIS A 100 -8.99 -6.98 14.71
C HIS A 100 -7.97 -8.11 14.82
N ARG A 101 -7.76 -8.80 13.69
CA ARG A 101 -6.79 -9.88 13.57
C ARG A 101 -5.87 -9.61 12.39
N CYS A 102 -4.56 -9.53 12.64
CA CYS A 102 -3.56 -9.48 11.59
C CYS A 102 -3.40 -10.88 10.98
N ILE A 103 -3.45 -10.96 9.65
CA ILE A 103 -3.34 -12.18 8.87
C ILE A 103 -2.13 -12.06 7.93
N TYR A 104 -1.07 -12.82 8.22
CA TYR A 104 0.18 -12.83 7.45
C TYR A 104 0.72 -14.23 7.16
N THR A 105 -0.05 -15.26 7.53
CA THR A 105 0.19 -16.66 7.18
C THR A 105 -1.09 -17.35 6.69
N ASP A 106 -0.96 -18.50 6.04
CA ASP A 106 -2.06 -19.28 5.47
C ASP A 106 -2.90 -20.05 6.50
N ASN A 107 -2.42 -20.17 7.74
CA ASN A 107 -3.03 -20.97 8.80
C ASN A 107 -3.70 -20.14 9.91
N GLU A 108 -3.88 -18.85 9.70
CA GLU A 108 -4.50 -17.96 10.68
C GLU A 108 -6.03 -17.92 10.52
N SER A 109 -6.74 -18.08 11.64
CA SER A 109 -8.18 -17.88 11.74
C SER A 109 -8.47 -16.64 12.57
N TYR A 110 -9.63 -16.04 12.34
CA TYR A 110 -10.12 -14.85 13.05
C TYR A 110 -11.56 -15.09 13.51
N ASP A 111 -11.95 -14.42 14.59
CA ASP A 111 -13.32 -14.48 15.10
C ASP A 111 -14.27 -13.66 14.18
N PRO A 112 -15.53 -14.08 13.99
CA PRO A 112 -16.50 -13.29 13.21
C PRO A 112 -16.68 -11.83 13.67
N ASP A 113 -16.41 -11.52 14.95
CA ASP A 113 -16.48 -10.17 15.50
C ASP A 113 -15.17 -9.37 15.33
N GLU A 114 -14.09 -10.00 14.83
CA GLU A 114 -12.81 -9.35 14.54
C GLU A 114 -12.75 -8.88 13.09
N LEU A 115 -12.17 -7.69 12.87
CA LEU A 115 -11.81 -7.22 11.54
C LEU A 115 -10.52 -7.92 11.06
N PRO A 116 -10.56 -8.72 9.98
CA PRO A 116 -9.35 -9.31 9.41
C PRO A 116 -8.54 -8.26 8.64
N ILE A 117 -7.24 -8.20 8.92
CA ILE A 117 -6.25 -7.34 8.25
C ILE A 117 -5.21 -8.22 7.56
N TYR A 118 -5.27 -8.30 6.23
CA TYR A 118 -4.41 -9.16 5.43
C TYR A 118 -3.15 -8.42 4.99
N HIS A 119 -1.98 -8.85 5.48
CA HIS A 119 -0.67 -8.34 5.06
C HIS A 119 -0.10 -9.18 3.92
N VAL A 120 -0.56 -8.91 2.70
CA VAL A 120 -0.29 -9.76 1.53
C VAL A 120 1.15 -9.75 1.05
N HIS A 121 1.95 -8.77 1.51
CA HIS A 121 3.38 -8.66 1.25
C HIS A 121 4.25 -9.04 2.47
N GLY A 122 3.65 -9.32 3.62
CA GLY A 122 4.35 -9.59 4.87
C GLY A 122 4.16 -8.51 5.93
N PHE A 123 4.59 -8.82 7.15
CA PHE A 123 4.30 -8.00 8.33
C PHE A 123 5.54 -7.83 9.22
N LEU A 124 5.91 -6.57 9.46
CA LEU A 124 7.02 -6.09 10.30
C LEU A 124 6.52 -5.07 11.33
N PRO A 125 5.83 -5.51 12.40
CA PRO A 125 5.41 -4.61 13.47
C PRO A 125 6.62 -4.05 14.21
N GLU A 126 6.59 -2.78 14.61
CA GLU A 126 7.69 -2.20 15.39
C GLU A 126 7.78 -2.80 16.79
N LYS A 127 6.65 -3.21 17.37
CA LYS A 127 6.61 -3.99 18.62
C LYS A 127 6.32 -5.47 18.33
N ARG A 128 7.37 -6.19 17.94
CA ARG A 128 7.30 -7.62 17.59
C ARG A 128 6.73 -8.53 18.68
N ASN A 129 6.89 -8.17 19.95
CA ASN A 129 6.41 -8.95 21.09
C ASN A 129 4.88 -8.93 21.28
N LEU A 130 4.15 -8.09 20.53
CA LEU A 130 2.69 -8.04 20.55
C LEU A 130 2.03 -9.02 19.57
N TYR A 131 2.83 -9.70 18.74
CA TYR A 131 2.33 -10.53 17.65
C TYR A 131 3.02 -11.89 17.65
N ASP A 132 2.25 -12.96 17.42
CA ASP A 132 2.73 -14.33 17.44
C ASP A 132 3.10 -14.83 16.04
N GLY A 133 4.04 -15.77 15.91
CA GLY A 133 4.30 -16.40 14.60
C GLY A 133 4.92 -15.49 13.54
N LEU A 134 5.47 -14.33 13.91
CA LEU A 134 6.13 -13.40 12.98
C LEU A 134 7.29 -14.03 12.19
N ASP A 135 7.94 -15.06 12.75
CA ASP A 135 9.02 -15.80 12.07
C ASP A 135 8.50 -16.58 10.83
N ASN A 136 7.18 -16.82 10.74
CA ASN A 136 6.52 -17.47 9.61
C ASN A 136 5.91 -16.49 8.61
N SER A 137 6.03 -15.17 8.85
CA SER A 137 5.45 -14.15 7.97
C SER A 137 6.06 -14.26 6.56
N THR A 138 5.19 -14.21 5.54
CA THR A 138 5.63 -14.20 4.14
C THR A 138 6.31 -12.85 3.85
N LEU A 139 7.63 -12.76 4.03
CA LEU A 139 8.37 -11.52 3.78
C LEU A 139 8.73 -11.35 2.30
N VAL A 140 7.92 -10.57 1.59
CA VAL A 140 8.10 -10.26 0.16
C VAL A 140 9.04 -9.06 0.00
N PHE A 141 10.29 -9.19 0.46
CA PHE A 141 11.30 -8.12 0.34
C PHE A 141 12.11 -8.12 -0.94
N SER A 142 12.19 -9.26 -1.62
CA SER A 142 13.07 -9.43 -2.77
C SER A 142 12.27 -9.70 -4.03
N GLU A 143 12.89 -9.41 -5.15
CA GLU A 143 12.39 -9.74 -6.48
C GLU A 143 11.96 -11.21 -6.56
N GLU A 144 12.69 -12.12 -5.91
CA GLU A 144 12.34 -13.55 -5.82
C GLU A 144 11.04 -13.82 -5.06
N GLY A 145 10.75 -13.07 -3.99
CA GLY A 145 9.48 -13.19 -3.26
C GLY A 145 8.30 -12.76 -4.13
N TYR A 146 8.45 -11.66 -4.87
CA TYR A 146 7.48 -11.23 -5.87
C TYR A 146 7.32 -12.26 -6.98
N HIS A 147 8.43 -12.79 -7.52
CA HIS A 147 8.40 -13.84 -8.54
C HIS A 147 7.73 -15.11 -8.03
N GLN A 148 7.94 -15.52 -6.78
CA GLN A 148 7.25 -16.66 -6.17
C GLN A 148 5.75 -16.44 -6.09
N ILE A 149 5.30 -15.31 -5.55
CA ILE A 149 3.86 -15.00 -5.47
C ILE A 149 3.25 -14.87 -6.86
N TYR A 150 3.99 -14.30 -7.80
CA TYR A 150 3.52 -14.14 -9.17
C TYR A 150 3.44 -15.49 -9.91
N SER A 151 4.40 -16.37 -9.67
CA SER A 151 4.52 -17.68 -10.30
C SER A 151 3.67 -18.76 -9.63
N ASP A 152 3.19 -18.53 -8.41
CA ASP A 152 2.26 -19.39 -7.68
C ASP A 152 0.85 -18.75 -7.61
N PRO A 153 -0.04 -19.09 -8.56
CA PRO A 153 -1.42 -18.61 -8.55
C PRO A 153 -2.20 -18.99 -7.29
N TYR A 154 -1.82 -20.07 -6.59
CA TYR A 154 -2.52 -20.60 -5.41
C TYR A 154 -1.94 -20.08 -4.10
N HIS A 155 -0.95 -19.20 -4.16
CA HIS A 155 -0.43 -18.55 -2.96
C HIS A 155 -1.56 -17.83 -2.21
N TRP A 156 -1.64 -18.03 -0.89
CA TRP A 156 -2.76 -17.56 -0.04
C TRP A 156 -3.06 -16.07 -0.23
N SER A 157 -2.03 -15.24 -0.40
CA SER A 157 -2.19 -13.80 -0.56
C SER A 157 -2.88 -13.44 -1.88
N ASN A 158 -2.66 -14.19 -2.97
CA ASN A 158 -3.37 -14.03 -4.23
C ASN A 158 -4.84 -14.46 -4.09
N LEU A 159 -5.11 -15.56 -3.38
CA LEU A 159 -6.46 -16.07 -3.16
C LEU A 159 -7.31 -15.09 -2.33
N VAL A 160 -6.73 -14.53 -1.26
CA VAL A 160 -7.40 -13.52 -0.42
C VAL A 160 -7.71 -12.25 -1.22
N GLN A 161 -6.76 -11.77 -2.03
CA GLN A 161 -6.98 -10.60 -2.89
C GLN A 161 -8.07 -10.87 -3.94
N LEU A 162 -8.01 -12.00 -4.65
CA LEU A 162 -9.03 -12.38 -5.63
C LEU A 162 -10.43 -12.51 -5.01
N ASN A 163 -10.52 -13.11 -3.82
CA ASN A 163 -11.77 -13.21 -3.09
C ASN A 163 -12.31 -11.81 -2.74
N SER A 164 -11.44 -10.91 -2.28
CA SER A 164 -11.81 -9.52 -1.97
C SER A 164 -12.31 -8.77 -3.21
N PHE A 165 -11.63 -8.90 -4.35
CA PHE A 165 -12.03 -8.25 -5.60
C PHE A 165 -13.32 -8.82 -6.20
N ARG A 166 -13.58 -10.13 -6.00
CA ARG A 166 -14.81 -10.75 -6.54
C ARG A 166 -16.04 -10.43 -5.69
N GLU A 167 -15.91 -10.55 -4.37
CA GLU A 167 -17.03 -10.56 -3.42
C GLU A 167 -17.29 -9.19 -2.77
N SER A 168 -16.44 -8.18 -2.99
CA SER A 168 -16.55 -6.90 -2.28
C SER A 168 -16.16 -5.71 -3.14
N ASN A 169 -16.76 -4.55 -2.81
CA ASN A 169 -16.33 -3.27 -3.37
C ASN A 169 -15.06 -2.84 -2.61
N CYS A 170 -14.01 -2.49 -3.34
CA CYS A 170 -12.71 -2.18 -2.75
C CYS A 170 -12.43 -0.69 -2.91
N LEU A 171 -12.06 -0.03 -1.80
CA LEU A 171 -11.54 1.33 -1.80
C LEU A 171 -10.03 1.27 -1.62
N MET A 172 -9.29 1.68 -2.65
CA MET A 172 -7.84 1.65 -2.72
C MET A 172 -7.27 3.01 -2.33
N VAL A 173 -6.43 3.05 -1.30
CA VAL A 173 -5.85 4.26 -0.74
C VAL A 173 -4.33 4.09 -0.70
N GLY A 174 -3.59 5.06 -1.25
CA GLY A 174 -2.12 5.04 -1.22
C GLY A 174 -1.46 4.03 -2.18
N LEU A 175 -2.22 3.47 -3.13
CA LEU A 175 -1.70 2.56 -4.15
C LEU A 175 -1.40 3.32 -5.45
N SER A 176 -0.22 3.09 -6.02
CA SER A 176 0.17 3.65 -7.33
C SER A 176 -0.54 2.97 -8.50
N MET A 177 -1.19 1.82 -8.28
CA MET A 177 -1.79 0.97 -9.31
C MET A 177 -0.80 0.48 -10.38
N THR A 178 0.51 0.56 -10.10
CA THR A 178 1.57 0.11 -11.02
C THR A 178 2.04 -1.31 -10.74
N ASP A 179 1.62 -1.91 -9.61
CA ASP A 179 2.03 -3.26 -9.22
C ASP A 179 1.48 -4.30 -10.23
N PRO A 180 2.35 -5.10 -10.89
CA PRO A 180 1.90 -6.08 -11.88
C PRO A 180 1.00 -7.17 -11.32
N ASN A 181 1.23 -7.60 -10.07
CA ASN A 181 0.42 -8.64 -9.45
C ASN A 181 -1.00 -8.11 -9.17
N LEU A 182 -1.12 -6.93 -8.56
CA LEU A 182 -2.39 -6.26 -8.35
C LEU A 182 -3.18 -6.09 -9.66
N ARG A 183 -2.54 -5.57 -10.72
CA ARG A 183 -3.18 -5.39 -12.03
C ARG A 183 -3.64 -6.71 -12.63
N ARG A 184 -2.83 -7.77 -12.52
CA ARG A 184 -3.18 -9.13 -12.96
C ARG A 184 -4.40 -9.65 -12.21
N LEU A 185 -4.46 -9.50 -10.89
CA LEU A 185 -5.58 -9.97 -10.08
C LEU A 185 -6.87 -9.18 -10.38
N LEU A 186 -6.77 -7.87 -10.58
CA LEU A 186 -7.89 -7.03 -10.99
C LEU A 186 -8.43 -7.41 -12.37
N ASP A 187 -7.56 -7.61 -13.36
CA ASP A 187 -7.95 -8.10 -14.70
C ASP A 187 -8.65 -9.47 -14.63
N ILE A 188 -8.16 -10.39 -13.79
CA ILE A 188 -8.84 -11.67 -13.58
C ILE A 188 -10.22 -11.48 -12.95
N SER A 189 -10.36 -10.53 -12.01
CA SER A 189 -11.62 -10.27 -11.31
C SER A 189 -12.65 -9.52 -12.16
N SER A 190 -12.21 -8.68 -13.12
CA SER A 190 -13.08 -7.80 -13.92
C SER A 190 -13.70 -8.49 -15.14
N LYS A 191 -13.13 -9.62 -15.61
CA LYS A 191 -13.52 -10.33 -16.85
C LYS A 191 -15.00 -10.69 -17.01
N ASN A 192 -15.78 -10.74 -15.93
CA ASN A 192 -17.21 -11.08 -15.97
C ASN A 192 -18.09 -10.05 -15.24
N VAL A 193 -17.60 -8.81 -15.05
CA VAL A 193 -18.33 -7.78 -14.31
C VAL A 193 -18.68 -6.62 -15.24
N GLU A 194 -19.97 -6.36 -15.42
CA GLU A 194 -20.47 -5.31 -16.32
C GLU A 194 -20.25 -3.88 -15.78
N ARG A 195 -19.96 -3.71 -14.49
CA ARG A 195 -19.79 -2.42 -13.83
C ARG A 195 -18.56 -2.38 -12.94
N SER A 196 -17.86 -1.25 -12.94
CA SER A 196 -16.76 -1.00 -12.00
C SER A 196 -17.26 -1.09 -10.55
N LYS A 197 -16.64 -1.97 -9.77
CA LYS A 197 -16.96 -2.20 -8.35
C LYS A 197 -15.97 -1.54 -7.40
N HIS A 198 -14.79 -1.19 -7.91
CA HIS A 198 -13.68 -0.71 -7.10
C HIS A 198 -13.43 0.77 -7.33
N PHE A 199 -12.87 1.42 -6.33
CA PHE A 199 -12.52 2.83 -6.36
C PHE A 199 -11.08 3.00 -5.94
N ALA A 200 -10.31 3.87 -6.62
CA ALA A 200 -8.94 4.16 -6.26
C ALA A 200 -8.68 5.66 -6.19
N PHE A 201 -8.10 6.11 -5.08
CA PHE A 201 -7.61 7.48 -4.99
C PHE A 201 -6.33 7.63 -5.80
N MET A 202 -6.34 8.53 -6.79
CA MET A 202 -5.14 8.87 -7.56
C MET A 202 -4.90 10.37 -7.53
N GLN A 203 -3.63 10.76 -7.41
CA GLN A 203 -3.28 12.18 -7.38
C GLN A 203 -3.38 12.75 -8.80
N ARG A 204 -4.15 13.83 -8.95
CA ARG A 204 -4.26 14.55 -10.21
C ARG A 204 -3.03 15.43 -10.42
N LEU A 205 -2.41 15.32 -11.59
CA LEU A 205 -1.30 16.19 -11.97
C LEU A 205 -1.85 17.53 -12.43
N SER A 206 -1.72 18.56 -11.58
CA SER A 206 -2.05 19.92 -11.99
C SER A 206 -1.01 20.48 -12.96
N SER A 207 -1.43 21.30 -13.92
CA SER A 207 -0.55 22.03 -14.84
C SER A 207 0.53 22.83 -14.11
N SER A 208 0.18 23.29 -12.90
CA SER A 208 1.05 24.05 -12.03
C SER A 208 2.21 23.23 -11.45
N LYS A 209 2.03 21.92 -11.23
CA LYS A 209 3.07 20.97 -10.82
C LYS A 209 3.82 20.39 -12.01
N PHE A 210 3.16 20.27 -13.16
CA PHE A 210 3.75 19.67 -14.37
C PHE A 210 4.62 20.66 -15.15
N CYS A 211 4.20 21.91 -15.28
CA CYS A 211 4.93 22.93 -16.06
C CYS A 211 6.03 23.64 -15.26
N TYR A 212 6.04 23.50 -13.93
CA TYR A 212 6.93 24.24 -13.05
C TYR A 212 7.63 23.32 -12.07
N GLU A 213 8.94 23.50 -11.93
CA GLU A 213 9.77 22.78 -10.96
C GLU A 213 10.28 23.76 -9.89
N LEU A 214 10.53 23.24 -8.69
CA LEU A 214 11.08 24.01 -7.57
C LEU A 214 12.59 23.77 -7.49
N THR A 215 13.36 24.56 -8.23
CA THR A 215 14.82 24.53 -8.19
C THR A 215 15.33 25.56 -7.19
N GLY A 216 15.94 25.12 -6.07
CA GLY A 216 16.55 26.03 -5.09
C GLY A 216 15.57 27.02 -4.44
N GLY A 217 14.29 26.67 -4.32
CA GLY A 217 13.24 27.54 -3.74
C GLY A 217 12.65 28.56 -4.71
N LYS A 218 13.07 28.57 -5.99
CA LYS A 218 12.46 29.37 -7.06
C LYS A 218 11.61 28.47 -7.95
N ARG A 219 10.46 28.99 -8.37
CA ARG A 219 9.53 28.30 -9.28
C ARG A 219 9.97 28.57 -10.72
N GLU A 220 10.61 27.60 -11.34
CA GLU A 220 11.10 27.70 -12.72
C GLU A 220 10.13 27.02 -13.67
N LYS A 221 9.83 27.70 -14.79
CA LYS A 221 8.94 27.15 -15.82
C LYS A 221 9.77 26.22 -16.71
N VAL A 222 9.50 24.93 -16.62
CA VAL A 222 10.20 23.88 -17.39
C VAL A 222 9.53 23.67 -18.75
N ILE A 223 8.20 23.83 -18.82
CA ILE A 223 7.43 23.67 -20.05
C ILE A 223 6.93 25.03 -20.51
N GLU A 224 7.47 25.53 -21.62
CA GLU A 224 7.13 26.85 -22.16
C GLU A 224 5.67 26.93 -22.63
N ASN A 225 5.20 25.89 -23.30
CA ASN A 225 3.85 25.81 -23.86
C ASN A 225 2.86 25.18 -22.86
N THR A 226 2.23 26.04 -22.05
CA THR A 226 1.24 25.64 -21.04
C THR A 226 -0.03 25.06 -21.66
N GLU A 227 -0.49 25.58 -22.81
CA GLU A 227 -1.70 25.08 -23.47
C GLU A 227 -1.53 23.66 -24.00
N ALA A 228 -0.35 23.35 -24.57
CA ALA A 228 -0.02 21.99 -25.01
C ALA A 228 0.11 21.04 -23.80
N ALA A 229 0.67 21.53 -22.70
CA ALA A 229 0.78 20.77 -21.45
C ALA A 229 -0.59 20.44 -20.85
N ASP A 230 -1.53 21.40 -20.86
CA ASP A 230 -2.89 21.20 -20.37
C ASP A 230 -3.61 20.10 -21.18
N LYS A 231 -3.55 20.19 -22.52
CA LYS A 231 -4.13 19.17 -23.41
C LYS A 231 -3.49 17.80 -23.22
N PHE A 232 -2.17 17.75 -22.99
CA PHE A 232 -1.47 16.51 -22.69
C PHE A 232 -1.95 15.90 -21.37
N LEU A 233 -2.08 16.71 -20.32
CA LEU A 233 -2.55 16.27 -19.00
C LEU A 233 -4.00 15.79 -19.05
N GLU A 234 -4.89 16.50 -19.76
CA GLU A 234 -6.27 16.04 -19.98
C GLU A 234 -6.26 14.65 -20.62
N ARG A 235 -5.52 14.47 -21.72
CA ARG A 235 -5.42 13.17 -22.39
C ARG A 235 -4.80 12.10 -21.51
N HIS A 236 -3.80 12.44 -20.71
CA HIS A 236 -3.17 11.53 -19.75
C HIS A 236 -4.17 11.07 -18.68
N HIS A 237 -4.95 11.98 -18.10
CA HIS A 237 -5.97 11.64 -17.11
C HIS A 237 -7.09 10.79 -17.72
N THR A 238 -7.60 11.14 -18.92
CA THR A 238 -8.61 10.33 -19.62
C THR A 238 -8.10 8.91 -19.91
N LEU A 239 -6.86 8.78 -20.40
CA LEU A 239 -6.27 7.46 -20.65
C LEU A 239 -6.15 6.64 -19.35
N ASN A 240 -5.72 7.26 -18.25
CA ASN A 240 -5.64 6.57 -16.96
C ASN A 240 -7.03 6.10 -16.48
N GLU A 241 -8.07 6.92 -16.66
CA GLU A 241 -9.45 6.54 -16.35
C GLU A 241 -9.91 5.35 -17.20
N GLU A 242 -9.63 5.35 -18.50
CA GLU A 242 -9.94 4.23 -19.40
C GLU A 242 -9.24 2.94 -18.97
N LEU A 243 -7.92 3.00 -18.73
CA LEU A 243 -7.12 1.85 -18.30
C LEU A 243 -7.57 1.29 -16.95
N MET A 244 -7.91 2.15 -15.99
CA MET A 244 -8.41 1.69 -14.68
C MET A 244 -9.82 1.13 -14.79
N LYS A 245 -10.65 1.69 -15.67
CA LYS A 245 -12.01 1.19 -15.93
C LYS A 245 -12.01 -0.20 -16.53
N GLU A 246 -11.05 -0.53 -17.42
CA GLU A 246 -10.82 -1.89 -17.93
C GLU A 246 -10.50 -2.89 -16.80
N LEU A 247 -9.80 -2.42 -15.76
CA LEU A 247 -9.52 -3.20 -14.54
C LEU A 247 -10.69 -3.21 -13.55
N GLY A 248 -11.84 -2.65 -13.90
CA GLY A 248 -13.01 -2.58 -13.01
C GLY A 248 -12.89 -1.53 -11.89
N VAL A 249 -11.96 -0.59 -12.01
CA VAL A 249 -11.64 0.44 -11.01
C VAL A 249 -12.04 1.84 -11.51
N THR A 250 -12.77 2.59 -10.68
CA THR A 250 -13.08 4.00 -10.93
C THR A 250 -12.10 4.89 -10.16
N ILE A 251 -11.50 5.86 -10.84
CA ILE A 251 -10.56 6.79 -10.20
C ILE A 251 -11.32 7.87 -9.43
N ILE A 252 -10.88 8.13 -8.21
CA ILE A 252 -11.24 9.31 -7.42
C ILE A 252 -10.03 10.23 -7.40
N TRP A 253 -10.09 11.32 -8.16
CA TRP A 253 -9.00 12.29 -8.24
C TRP A 253 -8.90 13.14 -6.97
N PHE A 254 -7.69 13.30 -6.45
CA PHE A 254 -7.37 14.26 -5.38
C PHE A 254 -6.17 15.12 -5.78
N GLU A 255 -6.01 16.32 -5.21
CA GLU A 255 -4.86 17.18 -5.51
C GLU A 255 -3.87 17.23 -4.34
N LYS A 256 -4.40 17.24 -3.12
CA LYS A 256 -3.65 17.24 -1.86
C LYS A 256 -4.00 15.99 -1.06
N PHE A 257 -3.02 15.45 -0.34
CA PHE A 257 -3.23 14.25 0.47
C PHE A 257 -4.25 14.48 1.60
N ASP A 258 -4.41 15.72 2.07
CA ASP A 258 -5.41 16.10 3.06
C ASP A 258 -6.86 16.02 2.53
N ASP A 259 -7.06 15.95 1.21
CA ASP A 259 -8.38 15.79 0.60
C ASP A 259 -8.93 14.36 0.85
N ILE A 260 -8.05 13.35 0.96
CA ILE A 260 -8.46 11.95 1.10
C ILE A 260 -9.20 11.70 2.44
N PRO A 261 -8.65 12.11 3.61
CA PRO A 261 -9.38 12.07 4.88
C PRO A 261 -10.76 12.71 4.81
N GLU A 262 -10.87 13.90 4.20
CA GLU A 262 -12.12 14.66 4.09
C GLU A 262 -13.18 13.89 3.28
N ILE A 263 -12.77 13.30 2.15
CA ILE A 263 -13.67 12.49 1.31
C ILE A 263 -14.14 11.25 2.10
N ILE A 264 -13.25 10.55 2.78
CA ILE A 264 -13.60 9.37 3.60
C ILE A 264 -14.60 9.75 4.70
N GLU A 265 -14.35 10.85 5.41
CA GLU A 265 -15.26 11.32 6.46
C GLU A 265 -16.64 11.71 5.93
N ASN A 266 -16.70 12.33 4.77
CA ASN A 266 -17.97 12.67 4.13
C ASN A 266 -18.78 11.42 3.77
N VAL A 267 -18.15 10.37 3.27
CA VAL A 267 -18.81 9.08 2.99
C VAL A 267 -19.36 8.45 4.29
N ILE A 268 -18.61 8.54 5.39
CA ILE A 268 -19.05 8.02 6.69
C ILE A 268 -20.30 8.77 7.22
N ARG A 269 -20.42 10.07 6.93
CA ARG A 269 -21.51 10.95 7.40
C ARG A 269 -22.80 10.88 6.56
N HIS A 270 -22.69 10.79 5.24
CA HIS A 270 -23.86 10.88 4.33
C HIS A 270 -24.75 9.63 4.30
N GLU A 271 -24.38 8.57 5.02
CA GLU A 271 -25.22 7.36 5.20
C GLU A 271 -26.03 7.36 6.52
N ASN A 272 -26.08 8.49 7.24
CA ASN A 272 -26.95 8.67 8.41
C ASN A 272 -28.25 9.37 8.05
#